data_AF-A0A9E1GMX2-F1
#
_entry.id   AF-A0A9E1GMX2-F1
#
_cell.length_a   1.000
_cell.length_b   1.000
_cell.length_c   1.000
_cell.angle_alpha   90.00
_cell.angle_beta   90.00
_cell.angle_gamma   90.00
#
_symmetry.space_group_name_H-M   'P 1'
#
loop_
_entity.id
_entity.type
_entity.pdbx_description
1 polymer ?
#
loop_
_entity_poly.entity_id
_entity_poly.type
_entity_poly.pdbx_seq_one_letter_code
_entity_poly.pdbx_strand_id
1 'polypeptide(L)'
;MLPSLLALCLLIGMMPTAVFAADDSADSNPPTVYEGTEGGALETEQEGDRYLPDSEQPDPTLPGLQAEPTAEADADNWLNEADTSWYDSGEKNFEIDTAAELAGLAKLVNGGETFAGKIVKLTGKIDLLGKEWTPIGTKDAAFQGSFDGGGNSITGMTIDSASDHVGLFGITKGGTLEQIKLENASIVSTRSGDAYVGAITGEGYTGTIQNCSVTGLKLSAKGNFVGGISGQGYAKINGCTVDDAEIESAGWKVGGIIGQLNEGAFTFARNAVQNSNTSCTHVSGPVGGIVGFCNYGDKSFTECVVKNTVIKAKTAAGGVIGSTMSNGAAGQTFKFEDCEISHLTFESVDDGKITKSGGFVGAKYWRGLKNTAIELNECTAQDIMVNAAEGSTVPRRSRMGTASSPSRT
;
A
#
# COMPACT_ATOMS: atom_id res chain seq x y z
N MET A 1 -21.51 -5.00 -59.92
CA MET A 1 -21.96 -4.01 -58.91
C MET A 1 -22.35 -4.78 -57.67
N LEU A 2 -21.44 -4.81 -56.70
CA LEU A 2 -21.57 -5.47 -55.39
C LEU A 2 -21.27 -4.37 -54.36
N PRO A 3 -22.08 -4.17 -53.31
CA PRO A 3 -21.59 -3.47 -52.14
C PRO A 3 -21.55 -4.41 -50.92
N SER A 4 -20.32 -4.57 -50.43
CA SER A 4 -19.88 -4.62 -49.04
C SER A 4 -20.96 -4.46 -47.95
N LEU A 5 -21.09 -5.47 -47.08
CA LEU A 5 -21.60 -5.30 -45.72
C LEU A 5 -20.49 -5.69 -44.74
N LEU A 6 -19.84 -4.69 -44.17
CA LEU A 6 -18.91 -4.81 -43.05
C LEU A 6 -19.70 -5.28 -41.82
N ALA A 7 -19.30 -6.38 -41.21
CA ALA A 7 -19.78 -6.78 -39.90
C ALA A 7 -19.14 -5.87 -38.84
N LEU A 8 -19.90 -4.88 -38.37
CA LEU A 8 -19.57 -4.09 -37.18
C LEU A 8 -20.15 -4.83 -35.97
N CYS A 9 -19.32 -5.62 -35.29
CA CYS A 9 -19.63 -6.17 -33.97
C CYS A 9 -19.69 -5.02 -32.96
N LEU A 10 -20.88 -4.44 -32.78
CA LEU A 10 -21.25 -3.63 -31.62
C LEU A 10 -21.27 -4.55 -30.38
N LEU A 11 -20.14 -4.64 -29.69
CA LEU A 11 -20.09 -5.14 -28.31
C LEU A 11 -20.74 -4.10 -27.40
N ILE A 12 -22.05 -4.23 -27.19
CA ILE A 12 -22.78 -3.52 -26.14
C ILE A 12 -22.58 -4.32 -24.84
N GLY A 13 -21.47 -4.07 -24.16
CA GLY A 13 -21.21 -4.53 -22.79
C GLY A 13 -21.82 -3.53 -21.80
N MET A 14 -23.12 -3.62 -21.55
CA MET A 14 -23.79 -2.89 -20.47
C MET A 14 -23.57 -3.62 -19.15
N MET A 15 -22.79 -3.10 -18.18
CA MET A 15 -22.91 -3.47 -16.75
C MET A 15 -22.56 -2.31 -15.80
N PRO A 16 -23.29 -2.15 -14.66
CA PRO A 16 -23.20 -0.99 -13.76
C PRO A 16 -22.23 -1.16 -12.57
N THR A 17 -21.54 -0.07 -12.18
CA THR A 17 -20.62 0.02 -11.02
C THR A 17 -21.26 0.70 -9.79
N ALA A 18 -20.86 0.26 -8.59
CA ALA A 18 -21.29 0.78 -7.28
C ALA A 18 -20.20 1.65 -6.63
N VAL A 19 -20.56 2.78 -6.03
CA VAL A 19 -19.60 3.86 -5.66
C VAL A 19 -19.46 4.12 -4.14
N PHE A 20 -20.43 3.81 -3.26
CA PHE A 20 -20.30 4.09 -1.81
C PHE A 20 -21.19 3.23 -0.88
N ALA A 21 -20.85 3.20 0.42
CA ALA A 21 -21.77 2.94 1.53
C ALA A 21 -22.66 4.18 1.81
N ALA A 22 -23.87 3.98 2.33
CA ALA A 22 -24.84 5.05 2.60
C ALA A 22 -24.36 6.04 3.68
N ASP A 23 -24.58 7.33 3.45
CA ASP A 23 -24.30 8.46 4.34
C ASP A 23 -25.57 8.84 5.11
N ASP A 24 -25.53 8.90 6.44
CA ASP A 24 -26.63 9.39 7.29
C ASP A 24 -26.21 10.65 8.06
N SER A 25 -26.87 11.75 7.69
CA SER A 25 -27.15 13.01 8.39
C SER A 25 -26.03 14.04 8.71
N ALA A 26 -26.13 15.15 7.94
CA ALA A 26 -26.10 16.57 8.31
C ALA A 26 -25.54 17.02 9.68
N ASP A 27 -24.60 17.96 9.64
CA ASP A 27 -24.63 19.08 10.60
C ASP A 27 -24.05 20.38 10.02
N SER A 28 -24.70 21.48 10.39
CA SER A 28 -24.53 22.83 9.83
C SER A 28 -23.85 23.76 10.82
N ASN A 29 -22.63 24.23 10.52
CA ASN A 29 -22.17 25.59 10.83
C ASN A 29 -20.81 25.94 10.14
N PRO A 30 -20.61 27.19 9.67
CA PRO A 30 -19.38 27.65 9.00
C PRO A 30 -18.27 28.07 10.01
N PRO A 31 -17.00 28.28 9.56
CA PRO A 31 -15.83 28.13 10.42
C PRO A 31 -15.39 29.43 11.12
N THR A 32 -14.90 29.30 12.35
CA THR A 32 -13.93 30.22 12.95
C THR A 32 -12.51 29.70 12.69
N VAL A 33 -11.68 30.58 12.13
CA VAL A 33 -10.23 30.43 12.01
C VAL A 33 -9.63 30.59 13.41
N TYR A 34 -8.70 29.72 13.81
CA TYR A 34 -7.86 29.98 14.97
C TYR A 34 -6.38 29.75 14.65
N GLU A 35 -5.67 30.87 14.51
CA GLU A 35 -4.26 30.99 14.89
C GLU A 35 -4.17 31.02 16.42
N GLY A 36 -3.12 30.43 16.98
CA GLY A 36 -3.02 30.19 18.43
C GLY A 36 -2.77 31.43 19.28
N THR A 37 -3.27 31.42 20.52
CA THR A 37 -2.51 31.55 21.80
C THR A 37 -3.47 31.69 23.01
N GLU A 38 -3.09 31.01 24.10
CA GLU A 38 -3.43 31.16 25.53
C GLU A 38 -4.88 31.34 26.03
N GLY A 39 -5.29 30.38 26.88
CA GLY A 39 -5.97 30.66 28.16
C GLY A 39 -7.50 30.65 28.20
N GLY A 40 -8.08 29.63 28.86
CA GLY A 40 -9.42 29.69 29.44
C GLY A 40 -10.34 28.53 29.03
N ALA A 41 -10.48 27.55 29.93
CA ALA A 41 -11.40 26.43 29.78
C ALA A 41 -12.86 26.89 29.80
N LEU A 42 -13.66 26.34 28.88
CA LEU A 42 -15.09 26.10 29.04
C LEU A 42 -15.42 24.77 28.35
N GLU A 43 -15.56 23.73 29.15
CA GLU A 43 -16.04 22.43 28.75
C GLU A 43 -17.53 22.52 28.37
N THR A 44 -17.88 21.97 27.21
CA THR A 44 -19.21 21.40 26.99
C THR A 44 -19.02 20.06 26.31
N GLU A 45 -19.50 19.01 26.98
CA GLU A 45 -19.40 17.62 26.57
C GLU A 45 -20.44 17.31 25.48
N GLN A 46 -19.95 16.77 24.36
CA GLN A 46 -20.74 15.97 23.43
C GLN A 46 -19.80 14.89 22.89
N GLU A 47 -20.16 13.62 23.08
CA GLU A 47 -19.37 12.41 22.78
C GLU A 47 -19.03 12.32 21.28
N GLY A 48 -17.97 13.01 20.87
CA GLY A 48 -17.18 12.64 19.70
C GLY A 48 -16.02 11.78 20.17
N ASP A 49 -15.79 10.65 19.50
CA ASP A 49 -14.66 9.76 19.74
C ASP A 49 -13.36 10.58 19.85
N ARG A 50 -12.90 10.74 21.09
CA ARG A 50 -11.65 11.44 21.41
C ARG A 50 -10.51 10.62 20.81
N TYR A 51 -9.74 11.24 19.93
CA TYR A 51 -8.41 10.79 19.57
C TYR A 51 -7.59 10.63 20.86
N LEU A 52 -7.30 9.38 21.24
CA LEU A 52 -6.36 9.09 22.30
C LEU A 52 -4.94 9.21 21.71
N PRO A 53 -4.03 9.99 22.31
CA PRO A 53 -2.65 10.04 21.85
C PRO A 53 -2.00 8.65 21.92
N ASP A 54 -1.11 8.34 20.98
CA ASP A 54 -0.49 7.01 20.79
C ASP A 54 0.12 6.40 22.07
N SER A 55 0.48 7.22 23.06
CA SER A 55 1.01 6.78 24.36
C SER A 55 -0.02 6.13 25.30
N GLU A 56 -1.32 6.22 24.99
CA GLU A 56 -2.41 5.75 25.86
C GLU A 56 -3.25 4.63 25.21
N GLN A 57 -2.88 4.16 24.01
CA GLN A 57 -3.52 3.02 23.35
C GLN A 57 -2.99 1.70 23.95
N PRO A 58 -3.85 0.71 24.27
CA PRO A 58 -3.39 -0.60 24.74
C PRO A 58 -2.61 -1.33 23.63
N ASP A 59 -1.51 -2.02 23.99
CA ASP A 59 -0.66 -2.77 23.04
C ASP A 59 -1.53 -3.75 22.23
N PRO A 60 -1.66 -3.56 20.91
CA PRO A 60 -2.47 -4.43 20.09
C PRO A 60 -1.78 -5.80 19.98
N THR A 61 -2.33 -6.79 20.67
CA THR A 61 -1.85 -8.17 20.63
C THR A 61 -2.17 -8.77 19.25
N LEU A 62 -1.15 -8.95 18.41
CA LEU A 62 -1.22 -9.81 17.22
C LEU A 62 -1.04 -11.28 17.66
N PRO A 63 -1.98 -12.20 17.37
CA PRO A 63 -1.78 -13.63 17.62
C PRO A 63 -0.60 -14.13 16.77
N GLY A 64 0.54 -14.43 17.41
CA GLY A 64 1.74 -14.93 16.75
C GLY A 64 3.02 -14.12 17.00
N LEU A 65 2.93 -12.97 17.68
CA LEU A 65 4.07 -12.09 17.95
C LEU A 65 4.82 -12.38 19.28
N GLN A 66 4.84 -13.63 19.73
CA GLN A 66 5.66 -14.04 20.88
C GLN A 66 7.01 -14.57 20.39
N ALA A 67 7.86 -13.67 19.91
CA ALA A 67 9.29 -13.88 19.93
C ALA A 67 9.91 -12.65 20.61
N GLU A 68 10.33 -12.82 21.86
CA GLU A 68 11.31 -11.91 22.46
C GLU A 68 12.57 -11.95 21.58
N PRO A 69 13.20 -10.82 21.24
CA PRO A 69 14.41 -10.81 20.44
C PRO A 69 15.48 -11.61 21.20
N THR A 70 15.81 -12.79 20.69
CA THR A 70 16.88 -13.59 21.27
C THR A 70 18.21 -12.92 20.95
N ALA A 71 19.11 -12.87 21.94
CA ALA A 71 20.42 -12.22 21.84
C ALA A 71 21.41 -12.93 20.86
N GLU A 72 20.91 -13.71 19.90
CA GLU A 72 21.65 -14.40 18.85
C GLU A 72 21.61 -13.68 17.49
N ALA A 73 20.82 -12.60 17.37
CA ALA A 73 20.57 -11.89 16.10
C ALA A 73 21.81 -11.28 15.40
N ASP A 74 22.95 -11.17 16.08
CA ASP A 74 24.17 -10.55 15.51
C ASP A 74 25.08 -11.56 14.79
N ALA A 75 24.91 -12.88 15.03
CA ALA A 75 25.82 -13.90 14.50
C ALA A 75 25.50 -14.35 13.06
N ASP A 76 24.25 -14.22 12.60
CA ASP A 76 23.81 -14.71 11.30
C ASP A 76 23.14 -13.61 10.44
N ASN A 77 23.82 -12.46 10.36
CA ASN A 77 23.43 -11.32 9.52
C ASN A 77 24.30 -11.25 8.25
N TRP A 78 23.66 -10.97 7.11
CA TRP A 78 24.35 -10.85 5.80
C TRP A 78 25.47 -9.80 5.76
N LEU A 79 25.45 -8.77 6.61
CA LEU A 79 26.53 -7.78 6.67
C LEU A 79 27.89 -8.38 7.08
N ASN A 80 27.89 -9.51 7.81
CA ASN A 80 29.13 -10.20 8.21
C ASN A 80 29.85 -10.84 7.02
N GLU A 81 29.13 -11.14 5.93
CA GLU A 81 29.62 -11.80 4.72
C GLU A 81 29.56 -10.90 3.48
N ALA A 82 29.30 -9.60 3.67
CA ALA A 82 29.16 -8.65 2.59
C ALA A 82 30.44 -8.49 1.74
N ASP A 83 30.31 -8.73 0.44
CA ASP A 83 31.36 -8.55 -0.57
C ASP A 83 31.16 -7.23 -1.31
N THR A 84 32.13 -6.33 -1.20
CA THR A 84 32.13 -5.03 -1.90
C THR A 84 33.20 -4.95 -2.99
N SER A 85 33.86 -6.06 -3.34
CA SER A 85 34.98 -6.10 -4.30
C SER A 85 34.57 -5.80 -5.74
N TRP A 86 33.28 -5.94 -6.06
CA TRP A 86 32.66 -5.59 -7.34
C TRP A 86 32.50 -4.07 -7.55
N TYR A 87 32.58 -3.27 -6.48
CA TYR A 87 32.32 -1.84 -6.54
C TYR A 87 33.57 -1.03 -6.91
N ASP A 88 33.45 -0.23 -7.98
CA ASP A 88 34.36 0.85 -8.33
C ASP A 88 33.59 2.18 -8.36
N SER A 89 34.05 3.13 -7.56
CA SER A 89 33.45 4.47 -7.49
C SER A 89 33.42 5.20 -8.85
N GLY A 90 34.35 4.91 -9.76
CA GLY A 90 34.46 5.51 -11.09
C GLY A 90 33.50 4.93 -12.12
N GLU A 91 32.90 3.78 -11.84
CA GLU A 91 31.95 3.10 -12.72
C GLU A 91 30.50 3.49 -12.42
N LYS A 92 29.63 3.23 -13.40
CA LYS A 92 28.20 3.55 -13.32
C LYS A 92 27.27 2.33 -13.40
N ASN A 93 27.75 1.23 -13.93
CA ASN A 93 26.94 0.02 -14.11
C ASN A 93 27.65 -1.14 -13.44
N PHE A 94 26.92 -1.87 -12.62
CA PHE A 94 27.42 -2.99 -11.85
C PHE A 94 26.52 -4.20 -12.07
N GLU A 95 27.12 -5.36 -12.14
CA GLU A 95 26.43 -6.65 -12.19
C GLU A 95 26.83 -7.44 -10.96
N ILE A 96 25.85 -8.04 -10.30
CA ILE A 96 26.04 -8.91 -9.13
C ILE A 96 25.21 -10.18 -9.31
N ASP A 97 25.70 -11.31 -8.81
CA ASP A 97 24.99 -12.60 -8.91
C ASP A 97 25.02 -13.42 -7.61
N THR A 98 25.59 -12.88 -6.53
CA THR A 98 25.63 -13.54 -5.22
C THR A 98 24.95 -12.74 -4.11
N ALA A 99 24.50 -13.45 -3.08
CA ALA A 99 23.92 -12.83 -1.87
C ALA A 99 24.94 -11.95 -1.12
N ALA A 100 26.22 -12.34 -1.11
CA ALA A 100 27.29 -11.57 -0.50
C ALA A 100 27.50 -10.22 -1.20
N GLU A 101 27.43 -10.17 -2.55
CA GLU A 101 27.53 -8.92 -3.30
C GLU A 101 26.31 -8.01 -3.09
N LEU A 102 25.10 -8.60 -3.02
CA LEU A 102 23.87 -7.86 -2.68
C LEU A 102 23.94 -7.28 -1.26
N ALA A 103 24.45 -8.05 -0.29
CA ALA A 103 24.75 -7.55 1.06
C ALA A 103 25.85 -6.47 1.03
N GLY A 104 26.81 -6.58 0.11
CA GLY A 104 27.79 -5.55 -0.20
C GLY A 104 27.16 -4.22 -0.61
N LEU A 105 26.10 -4.25 -1.42
CA LEU A 105 25.34 -3.04 -1.76
C LEU A 105 24.74 -2.40 -0.50
N ALA A 106 24.13 -3.19 0.38
CA ALA A 106 23.59 -2.68 1.65
C ALA A 106 24.70 -2.02 2.48
N LYS A 107 25.86 -2.68 2.61
CA LYS A 107 27.02 -2.16 3.34
C LYS A 107 27.55 -0.84 2.77
N LEU A 108 27.68 -0.75 1.45
CA LEU A 108 28.15 0.47 0.78
C LEU A 108 27.18 1.64 0.97
N VAL A 109 25.88 1.40 0.72
CA VAL A 109 24.85 2.43 0.85
C VAL A 109 24.73 2.90 2.29
N ASN A 110 24.66 1.97 3.25
CA ASN A 110 24.55 2.30 4.66
C ASN A 110 25.84 2.96 5.20
N GLY A 111 26.98 2.79 4.50
CA GLY A 111 28.24 3.50 4.74
C GLY A 111 28.35 4.88 4.09
N GLY A 112 27.36 5.32 3.31
CA GLY A 112 27.27 6.66 2.72
C GLY A 112 27.43 6.74 1.19
N GLU A 113 27.68 5.61 0.51
CA GLU A 113 27.72 5.58 -0.95
C GLU A 113 26.30 5.61 -1.52
N THR A 114 25.85 6.76 -2.02
CA THR A 114 24.44 6.95 -2.39
C THR A 114 24.00 6.19 -3.65
N PHE A 115 24.93 5.79 -4.52
CA PHE A 115 24.66 5.25 -5.86
C PHE A 115 23.90 6.19 -6.82
N ALA A 116 23.83 7.50 -6.53
CA ALA A 116 23.17 8.46 -7.43
C ALA A 116 23.69 8.38 -8.88
N GLY A 117 22.80 8.12 -9.84
CA GLY A 117 23.14 7.98 -11.26
C GLY A 117 23.87 6.68 -11.63
N LYS A 118 23.91 5.70 -10.72
CA LYS A 118 24.47 4.36 -10.92
C LYS A 118 23.36 3.32 -11.04
N ILE A 119 23.64 2.22 -11.73
CA ILE A 119 22.74 1.08 -11.92
C ILE A 119 23.41 -0.18 -11.38
N VAL A 120 22.73 -0.91 -10.51
CA VAL A 120 23.12 -2.24 -10.07
C VAL A 120 22.12 -3.25 -10.63
N LYS A 121 22.62 -4.30 -11.28
CA LYS A 121 21.80 -5.31 -11.94
C LYS A 121 22.07 -6.71 -11.41
N LEU A 122 21.02 -7.47 -11.12
CA LEU A 122 21.16 -8.90 -10.86
C LEU A 122 21.32 -9.67 -12.18
N THR A 123 22.37 -10.49 -12.26
CA THR A 123 22.61 -11.41 -13.39
C THR A 123 22.37 -12.88 -13.03
N GLY A 124 22.14 -13.17 -11.75
CA GLY A 124 21.78 -14.49 -11.23
C GLY A 124 20.68 -14.44 -10.17
N LYS A 125 20.14 -15.62 -9.84
CA LYS A 125 19.20 -15.80 -8.73
C LYS A 125 19.94 -15.69 -7.40
N ILE A 126 19.30 -15.05 -6.42
CA ILE A 126 19.85 -14.82 -5.09
C ILE A 126 19.04 -15.63 -4.06
N ASP A 127 19.74 -16.39 -3.23
CA ASP A 127 19.18 -17.03 -2.04
C ASP A 127 19.83 -16.40 -0.81
N LEU A 128 19.02 -15.74 0.01
CA LEU A 128 19.44 -15.11 1.27
C LEU A 128 19.44 -16.09 2.45
N LEU A 129 19.16 -17.37 2.20
CA LEU A 129 19.36 -18.50 3.12
C LEU A 129 18.63 -18.39 4.46
N GLY A 130 17.63 -17.52 4.58
CA GLY A 130 16.94 -17.26 5.83
C GLY A 130 17.76 -16.45 6.84
N LYS A 131 18.96 -15.97 6.46
CA LYS A 131 19.79 -15.12 7.33
C LYS A 131 19.16 -13.75 7.49
N GLU A 132 19.48 -13.08 8.58
CA GLU A 132 18.97 -11.74 8.87
C GLU A 132 19.45 -10.75 7.80
N TRP A 133 18.49 -10.03 7.21
CA TRP A 133 18.72 -9.06 6.16
C TRP A 133 18.78 -7.64 6.72
N THR A 134 19.85 -6.92 6.40
CA THR A 134 19.93 -5.49 6.66
C THR A 134 19.44 -4.70 5.45
N PRO A 135 18.41 -3.84 5.58
CA PRO A 135 17.88 -3.07 4.46
C PRO A 135 18.94 -2.21 3.76
N ILE A 136 18.83 -2.10 2.44
CA ILE A 136 19.65 -1.18 1.64
C ILE A 136 19.08 0.24 1.80
N GLY A 137 19.86 1.12 2.41
CA GLY A 137 19.49 2.51 2.63
C GLY A 137 18.88 2.77 4.00
N THR A 138 19.37 3.82 4.66
CA THR A 138 18.90 4.28 5.97
C THR A 138 18.39 5.71 5.89
N LYS A 139 17.87 6.22 7.01
CA LYS A 139 17.48 7.64 7.16
C LYS A 139 18.61 8.61 6.83
N ASP A 140 19.84 8.27 7.19
CA ASP A 140 21.01 9.13 6.98
C ASP A 140 21.69 8.86 5.63
N ALA A 141 21.46 7.69 5.02
CA ALA A 141 22.07 7.28 3.77
C ALA A 141 21.08 6.52 2.88
N ALA A 142 20.18 7.25 2.21
CA ALA A 142 19.21 6.67 1.28
C ALA A 142 19.88 6.17 -0.03
N PHE A 143 19.34 5.09 -0.59
CA PHE A 143 19.74 4.60 -1.92
C PHE A 143 19.16 5.52 -3.01
N GLN A 144 20.04 6.09 -3.83
CA GLN A 144 19.70 7.05 -4.90
C GLN A 144 20.00 6.52 -6.31
N GLY A 145 20.40 5.25 -6.42
CA GLY A 145 20.66 4.57 -7.67
C GLY A 145 19.44 3.88 -8.26
N SER A 146 19.66 3.16 -9.35
CA SER A 146 18.69 2.22 -9.90
C SER A 146 19.13 0.78 -9.62
N PHE A 147 18.15 -0.08 -9.35
CA PHE A 147 18.33 -1.50 -9.14
C PHE A 147 17.46 -2.27 -10.13
N ASP A 148 18.10 -3.00 -11.04
CA ASP A 148 17.45 -3.89 -12.02
C ASP A 148 17.59 -5.34 -11.52
N GLY A 149 16.50 -5.93 -11.04
CA GLY A 149 16.48 -7.33 -10.63
C GLY A 149 16.70 -8.31 -11.79
N GLY A 150 16.71 -7.85 -13.04
CA GLY A 150 16.98 -8.67 -14.22
C GLY A 150 15.95 -9.79 -14.44
N GLY A 151 14.82 -9.75 -13.71
CA GLY A 151 13.85 -10.84 -13.66
C GLY A 151 14.32 -12.07 -12.87
N ASN A 152 15.44 -11.98 -12.15
CA ASN A 152 15.95 -13.00 -11.25
C ASN A 152 15.21 -12.97 -9.91
N SER A 153 15.08 -14.13 -9.29
CA SER A 153 14.45 -14.29 -7.97
C SER A 153 15.43 -13.96 -6.85
N ILE A 154 14.98 -13.22 -5.85
CA ILE A 154 15.57 -13.08 -4.52
C ILE A 154 14.69 -13.89 -3.58
N THR A 155 15.27 -14.85 -2.87
CA THR A 155 14.56 -15.81 -2.01
C THR A 155 15.13 -15.82 -0.59
N GLY A 156 14.35 -16.31 0.37
CA GLY A 156 14.85 -16.57 1.73
C GLY A 156 15.19 -15.30 2.53
N MET A 157 14.63 -14.14 2.16
CA MET A 157 14.82 -12.90 2.91
C MET A 157 14.11 -12.99 4.26
N THR A 158 14.85 -12.81 5.36
CA THR A 158 14.30 -12.70 6.72
C THR A 158 14.68 -11.36 7.31
N ILE A 159 13.71 -10.67 7.90
CA ILE A 159 13.94 -9.47 8.69
C ILE A 159 13.18 -9.62 10.02
N ASP A 160 13.87 -9.45 11.14
CA ASP A 160 13.29 -9.26 12.46
C ASP A 160 13.89 -7.99 13.08
N SER A 161 13.17 -6.87 12.95
CA SER A 161 13.76 -5.56 13.19
C SER A 161 12.84 -4.58 13.92
N ALA A 162 13.45 -3.79 14.81
CA ALA A 162 12.85 -2.60 15.41
C ALA A 162 13.20 -1.30 14.64
N SER A 163 13.72 -1.42 13.41
CA SER A 163 14.01 -0.29 12.50
C SER A 163 12.74 0.43 12.07
N ASP A 164 12.89 1.73 11.80
CA ASP A 164 11.83 2.58 11.24
C ASP A 164 11.55 2.25 9.75
N HIS A 165 12.54 1.75 9.01
CA HIS A 165 12.41 1.50 7.57
C HIS A 165 12.81 0.06 7.27
N VAL A 166 11.85 -0.72 6.78
CA VAL A 166 11.97 -2.17 6.67
C VAL A 166 11.57 -2.61 5.26
N GLY A 167 12.43 -3.42 4.65
CA GLY A 167 12.28 -3.99 3.31
C GLY A 167 13.61 -4.47 2.74
N LEU A 168 13.60 -4.95 1.49
CA LEU A 168 14.85 -5.15 0.74
C LEU A 168 15.67 -3.85 0.72
N PHE A 169 14.97 -2.74 0.44
CA PHE A 169 15.44 -1.38 0.64
C PHE A 169 14.76 -0.76 1.87
N GLY A 170 15.52 -0.04 2.69
CA GLY A 170 14.95 0.76 3.78
C GLY A 170 14.36 2.04 3.21
N ILE A 171 15.23 2.89 2.66
CA ILE A 171 14.85 4.15 2.01
C ILE A 171 15.47 4.26 0.63
N THR A 172 14.64 4.56 -0.36
CA THR A 172 15.08 4.98 -1.68
C THR A 172 14.75 6.44 -1.95
N LYS A 173 15.60 7.12 -2.73
CA LYS A 173 15.42 8.51 -3.13
C LYS A 173 15.76 8.73 -4.60
N GLY A 174 14.74 8.84 -5.44
CA GLY A 174 14.91 8.89 -6.89
C GLY A 174 15.19 7.50 -7.46
N GLY A 175 15.87 7.44 -8.60
CA GLY A 175 16.24 6.18 -9.24
C GLY A 175 15.05 5.32 -9.69
N THR A 176 15.33 4.05 -9.97
CA THR A 176 14.32 3.06 -10.36
C THR A 176 14.61 1.71 -9.73
N LEU A 177 13.63 1.14 -9.03
CA LEU A 177 13.63 -0.26 -8.64
C LEU A 177 12.79 -1.03 -9.66
N GLU A 178 13.39 -1.94 -10.41
CA GLU A 178 12.67 -2.65 -11.46
C GLU A 178 12.99 -4.14 -11.55
N GLN A 179 12.03 -4.91 -12.06
CA GLN A 179 12.19 -6.34 -12.35
C GLN A 179 12.66 -7.18 -11.15
N ILE A 180 12.35 -6.72 -9.93
CA ILE A 180 12.66 -7.44 -8.70
C ILE A 180 11.59 -8.51 -8.48
N LYS A 181 12.01 -9.76 -8.35
CA LYS A 181 11.13 -10.86 -7.95
C LYS A 181 11.53 -11.33 -6.56
N LEU A 182 10.76 -10.96 -5.55
CA LEU A 182 10.99 -11.36 -4.17
C LEU A 182 10.04 -12.51 -3.81
N GLU A 183 10.60 -13.64 -3.41
CA GLU A 183 9.85 -14.87 -3.18
C GLU A 183 10.09 -15.38 -1.74
N ASN A 184 9.01 -15.73 -1.03
CA ASN A 184 9.03 -16.32 0.31
C ASN A 184 9.79 -15.49 1.35
N ALA A 185 9.60 -14.17 1.32
CA ALA A 185 10.15 -13.26 2.34
C ALA A 185 9.36 -13.35 3.66
N SER A 186 10.07 -13.31 4.77
CA SER A 186 9.52 -13.24 6.14
C SER A 186 9.96 -11.94 6.80
N ILE A 187 9.01 -11.05 7.08
CA ILE A 187 9.27 -9.72 7.64
C ILE A 187 8.50 -9.57 8.95
N VAL A 188 9.23 -9.35 10.04
CA VAL A 188 8.71 -8.99 11.35
C VAL A 188 9.24 -7.62 11.73
N SER A 189 8.36 -6.62 11.76
CA SER A 189 8.69 -5.26 12.21
C SER A 189 8.05 -5.01 13.58
N THR A 190 8.88 -4.94 14.61
CA THR A 190 8.43 -4.78 16.00
C THR A 190 8.26 -3.32 16.41
N ARG A 191 8.66 -2.38 15.56
CA ARG A 191 8.54 -0.93 15.81
C ARG A 191 7.10 -0.46 15.67
N SER A 192 6.58 0.18 16.72
CA SER A 192 5.29 0.88 16.70
C SER A 192 5.44 2.35 16.29
N GLY A 193 4.32 2.99 15.96
CA GLY A 193 4.30 4.39 15.50
C GLY A 193 4.80 4.50 14.06
N ASP A 194 5.66 5.48 13.79
CA ASP A 194 6.16 5.79 12.44
C ASP A 194 7.21 4.78 11.94
N ALA A 195 6.77 3.54 11.72
CA ALA A 195 7.51 2.52 11.00
C ALA A 195 6.91 2.29 9.61
N TYR A 196 7.79 2.20 8.62
CA TYR A 196 7.53 2.09 7.20
C TYR A 196 8.01 0.73 6.72
N VAL A 197 7.06 -0.14 6.39
CA VAL A 197 7.31 -1.55 6.13
C VAL A 197 6.77 -1.91 4.76
N GLY A 198 7.66 -2.32 3.86
CA GLY A 198 7.26 -2.97 2.62
C GLY A 198 8.31 -3.92 2.11
N ALA A 199 7.90 -4.98 1.42
CA ALA A 199 8.83 -6.05 1.09
C ALA A 199 9.94 -5.59 0.12
N ILE A 200 9.61 -4.68 -0.81
CA ILE A 200 10.60 -4.07 -1.71
C ILE A 200 11.23 -2.85 -1.07
N THR A 201 10.44 -1.91 -0.53
CA THR A 201 10.99 -0.71 0.13
C THR A 201 10.18 -0.31 1.36
N GLY A 202 10.83 0.14 2.42
CA GLY A 202 10.15 0.78 3.55
C GLY A 202 9.54 2.13 3.13
N GLU A 203 10.39 3.03 2.64
CA GLU A 203 9.99 4.33 2.11
C GLU A 203 10.60 4.61 0.73
N GLY A 204 9.75 4.96 -0.24
CA GLY A 204 10.17 5.40 -1.58
C GLY A 204 10.00 6.91 -1.77
N TYR A 205 11.07 7.68 -1.59
CA TYR A 205 11.05 9.14 -1.71
C TYR A 205 11.37 9.60 -3.14
N THR A 206 10.35 9.82 -3.97
CA THR A 206 10.51 10.16 -5.41
C THR A 206 11.22 9.05 -6.20
N GLY A 207 10.90 8.85 -7.47
CA GLY A 207 11.42 7.72 -8.27
C GLY A 207 10.32 6.75 -8.72
N THR A 208 10.74 5.57 -9.18
CA THR A 208 9.84 4.58 -9.79
C THR A 208 10.11 3.18 -9.26
N ILE A 209 9.04 2.46 -8.92
CA ILE A 209 9.05 1.01 -8.67
C ILE A 209 8.23 0.37 -9.77
N GLN A 210 8.84 -0.48 -10.60
CA GLN A 210 8.15 -1.02 -11.77
C GLN A 210 8.43 -2.48 -12.07
N ASN A 211 7.39 -3.19 -12.51
CA ASN A 211 7.48 -4.59 -12.95
C ASN A 211 8.10 -5.51 -11.87
N CYS A 212 7.82 -5.22 -10.58
CA CYS A 212 8.26 -6.04 -9.47
C CYS A 212 7.18 -7.04 -9.05
N SER A 213 7.57 -8.20 -8.55
CA SER A 213 6.64 -9.18 -7.97
C SER A 213 7.09 -9.61 -6.58
N VAL A 214 6.14 -9.72 -5.67
CA VAL A 214 6.31 -10.28 -4.33
C VAL A 214 5.37 -11.48 -4.19
N THR A 215 5.92 -12.66 -3.93
CA THR A 215 5.15 -13.91 -3.83
C THR A 215 5.47 -14.67 -2.55
N GLY A 216 4.47 -15.24 -1.88
CA GLY A 216 4.70 -16.02 -0.66
C GLY A 216 5.12 -15.17 0.54
N LEU A 217 4.74 -13.89 0.57
CA LEU A 217 5.15 -12.95 1.62
C LEU A 217 4.46 -13.26 2.94
N LYS A 218 5.23 -13.28 4.03
CA LYS A 218 4.72 -13.20 5.40
C LYS A 218 5.22 -11.92 6.03
N LEU A 219 4.32 -10.97 6.26
CA LEU A 219 4.65 -9.67 6.83
C LEU A 219 3.80 -9.44 8.07
N SER A 220 4.45 -9.25 9.20
CA SER A 220 3.82 -8.81 10.45
C SER A 220 4.49 -7.54 10.96
N ALA A 221 3.70 -6.51 11.25
CA ALA A 221 4.22 -5.20 11.65
C ALA A 221 3.42 -4.59 12.81
N LYS A 222 4.11 -3.83 13.68
CA LYS A 222 3.46 -2.92 14.63
C LYS A 222 3.36 -1.47 14.11
N GLY A 223 3.98 -1.17 12.96
CA GLY A 223 4.14 0.16 12.40
C GLY A 223 2.93 0.71 11.64
N ASN A 224 2.90 2.04 11.49
CA ASN A 224 1.79 2.78 10.92
C ASN A 224 1.64 2.69 9.40
N PHE A 225 2.68 2.29 8.66
CA PHE A 225 2.68 2.36 7.20
C PHE A 225 3.16 1.03 6.62
N VAL A 226 2.22 0.22 6.14
CA VAL A 226 2.52 -1.16 5.75
C VAL A 226 1.96 -1.45 4.37
N GLY A 227 2.80 -1.94 3.46
CA GLY A 227 2.35 -2.44 2.17
C GLY A 227 3.18 -3.59 1.61
N GLY A 228 2.59 -4.43 0.76
CA GLY A 228 3.30 -5.59 0.20
C GLY A 228 4.50 -5.21 -0.66
N ILE A 229 4.48 -4.03 -1.32
CA ILE A 229 5.61 -3.49 -2.07
C ILE A 229 6.30 -2.37 -1.28
N SER A 230 5.53 -1.39 -0.82
CA SER A 230 6.06 -0.17 -0.18
C SER A 230 5.29 0.19 1.09
N GLY A 231 5.97 0.59 2.16
CA GLY A 231 5.29 1.13 3.35
C GLY A 231 4.61 2.48 3.06
N GLN A 232 5.39 3.44 2.57
CA GLN A 232 4.87 4.72 2.10
C GLN A 232 5.73 5.34 1.00
N GLY A 233 5.22 6.42 0.40
CA GLY A 233 6.09 7.43 -0.19
C GLY A 233 5.48 8.18 -1.37
N TYR A 234 6.39 8.73 -2.18
CA TYR A 234 6.13 9.50 -3.40
C TYR A 234 6.63 8.78 -4.66
N ALA A 235 7.00 7.50 -4.55
CA ALA A 235 7.40 6.69 -5.70
C ALA A 235 6.18 6.35 -6.57
N LYS A 236 6.38 6.34 -7.89
CA LYS A 236 5.40 5.80 -8.84
C LYS A 236 5.49 4.28 -8.84
N ILE A 237 4.40 3.58 -8.56
CA ILE A 237 4.37 2.11 -8.52
C ILE A 237 3.51 1.60 -9.67
N ASN A 238 4.11 0.86 -10.61
CA ASN A 238 3.42 0.38 -11.80
C ASN A 238 3.83 -1.05 -12.18
N GLY A 239 2.90 -1.85 -12.70
CA GLY A 239 3.21 -3.21 -13.11
C GLY A 239 3.63 -4.12 -11.96
N CYS A 240 3.32 -3.76 -10.71
CA CYS A 240 3.77 -4.51 -9.54
C CYS A 240 2.69 -5.49 -9.08
N THR A 241 3.10 -6.70 -8.71
CA THR A 241 2.18 -7.76 -8.25
C THR A 241 2.54 -8.23 -6.84
N VAL A 242 1.53 -8.40 -6.00
CA VAL A 242 1.62 -9.14 -4.74
C VAL A 242 0.71 -10.35 -4.85
N ASP A 243 1.27 -11.56 -4.69
CA ASP A 243 0.56 -12.82 -4.83
C ASP A 243 0.87 -13.73 -3.64
N ASP A 244 -0.11 -14.51 -3.17
CA ASP A 244 0.08 -15.45 -2.05
C ASP A 244 0.74 -14.78 -0.83
N ALA A 245 0.18 -13.66 -0.37
CA ALA A 245 0.75 -12.86 0.70
C ALA A 245 -0.15 -12.80 1.95
N GLU A 246 0.47 -12.82 3.12
CA GLU A 246 -0.14 -12.54 4.41
C GLU A 246 0.49 -11.25 4.96
N ILE A 247 -0.28 -10.15 4.94
CA ILE A 247 0.16 -8.82 5.37
C ILE A 247 -0.66 -8.41 6.58
N GLU A 248 -0.03 -8.37 7.75
CA GLU A 248 -0.69 -8.04 9.01
C GLU A 248 -0.04 -6.84 9.66
N SER A 249 -0.85 -5.89 10.11
CA SER A 249 -0.38 -4.77 10.92
C SER A 249 -1.24 -4.50 12.13
N ALA A 250 -0.57 -4.16 13.24
CA ALA A 250 -1.19 -3.60 14.42
C ALA A 250 -1.26 -2.06 14.39
N GLY A 251 -0.61 -1.43 13.41
CA GLY A 251 -0.60 0.01 13.20
C GLY A 251 -1.68 0.47 12.23
N TRP A 252 -1.55 1.68 11.70
CA TRP A 252 -2.67 2.40 11.13
C TRP A 252 -3.00 2.06 9.66
N LYS A 253 -2.11 2.30 8.70
CA LYS A 253 -2.41 2.34 7.25
C LYS A 253 -1.82 1.13 6.53
N VAL A 254 -2.70 0.27 6.00
CA VAL A 254 -2.29 -1.01 5.41
C VAL A 254 -2.84 -1.16 3.99
N GLY A 255 -1.98 -1.43 3.02
CA GLY A 255 -2.39 -1.69 1.64
C GLY A 255 -1.75 -2.95 1.07
N GLY A 256 -2.41 -3.63 0.14
CA GLY A 256 -1.79 -4.79 -0.51
C GLY A 256 -0.54 -4.42 -1.31
N ILE A 257 -0.49 -3.24 -1.95
CA ILE A 257 0.72 -2.71 -2.62
C ILE A 257 1.42 -1.66 -1.76
N ILE A 258 0.71 -0.63 -1.32
CA ILE A 258 1.28 0.50 -0.58
C ILE A 258 0.43 0.91 0.63
N GLY A 259 1.07 1.11 1.78
CA GLY A 259 0.39 1.55 3.00
C GLY A 259 -0.17 2.96 2.88
N GLN A 260 0.69 3.94 2.59
CA GLN A 260 0.28 5.32 2.32
C GLN A 260 0.82 5.86 0.99
N LEU A 261 -0.10 6.36 0.16
CA LEU A 261 0.23 7.17 -1.01
C LEU A 261 0.11 8.66 -0.64
N ASN A 262 1.21 9.40 -0.77
CA ASN A 262 1.29 10.80 -0.38
C ASN A 262 0.56 11.77 -1.33
N GLU A 263 0.62 13.05 -1.00
CA GLU A 263 -0.05 14.12 -1.74
C GLU A 263 0.56 14.35 -3.13
N GLY A 264 -0.28 14.89 -4.02
CA GLY A 264 0.11 15.20 -5.40
C GLY A 264 -0.55 14.28 -6.44
N ALA A 265 -0.18 14.47 -7.70
CA ALA A 265 -0.77 13.71 -8.80
C ALA A 265 -0.04 12.38 -9.02
N PHE A 266 -0.76 11.26 -8.95
CA PHE A 266 -0.18 9.93 -9.19
C PHE A 266 -1.01 9.10 -10.16
N THR A 267 -0.30 8.30 -10.96
CA THR A 267 -0.89 7.23 -11.77
C THR A 267 -0.31 5.90 -11.31
N PHE A 268 -1.19 4.98 -10.94
CA PHE A 268 -0.90 3.60 -10.62
C PHE A 268 -1.49 2.74 -11.73
N ALA A 269 -0.63 2.06 -12.49
CA ALA A 269 -1.02 1.29 -13.65
C ALA A 269 -0.61 -0.17 -13.49
N ARG A 270 -1.50 -1.11 -13.86
CA ARG A 270 -1.20 -2.54 -13.94
C ARG A 270 -0.68 -3.15 -12.64
N ASN A 271 -1.15 -2.65 -11.50
CA ASN A 271 -0.82 -3.24 -10.20
C ASN A 271 -1.84 -4.30 -9.82
N ALA A 272 -1.37 -5.42 -9.27
CA ALA A 272 -2.22 -6.55 -8.94
C ALA A 272 -1.98 -7.04 -7.51
N VAL A 273 -3.05 -7.34 -6.79
CA VAL A 273 -3.00 -8.07 -5.52
C VAL A 273 -3.93 -9.26 -5.62
N GLN A 274 -3.35 -10.46 -5.45
CA GLN A 274 -4.09 -11.69 -5.65
C GLN A 274 -3.78 -12.76 -4.62
N ASN A 275 -4.77 -13.61 -4.33
CA ASN A 275 -4.65 -14.75 -3.41
C ASN A 275 -4.04 -14.36 -2.05
N SER A 276 -4.36 -13.17 -1.57
CA SER A 276 -3.66 -12.54 -0.44
C SER A 276 -4.62 -12.17 0.69
N ASN A 277 -4.10 -12.13 1.90
CA ASN A 277 -4.78 -11.63 3.08
C ASN A 277 -4.09 -10.34 3.56
N THR A 278 -4.87 -9.30 3.81
CA THR A 278 -4.36 -8.02 4.33
C THR A 278 -5.19 -7.63 5.54
N SER A 279 -4.55 -7.45 6.70
CA SER A 279 -5.23 -7.21 7.97
C SER A 279 -4.67 -6.00 8.72
N CYS A 280 -5.57 -5.27 9.37
CA CYS A 280 -5.22 -4.18 10.29
C CYS A 280 -6.06 -4.26 11.56
N THR A 281 -5.40 -4.41 12.71
CA THR A 281 -6.07 -4.51 14.01
C THR A 281 -6.28 -3.16 14.70
N HIS A 282 -5.76 -2.07 14.14
CA HIS A 282 -5.90 -0.72 14.68
C HIS A 282 -7.33 -0.20 14.50
N VAL A 283 -7.87 0.47 15.53
CA VAL A 283 -9.30 0.82 15.60
C VAL A 283 -9.74 1.72 14.45
N SER A 284 -8.86 2.63 14.04
CA SER A 284 -9.09 3.61 12.96
C SER A 284 -8.35 3.24 11.66
N GLY A 285 -7.80 2.02 11.59
CA GLY A 285 -6.92 1.58 10.51
C GLY A 285 -7.64 1.29 9.21
N PRO A 286 -7.37 2.05 8.13
CA PRO A 286 -7.89 1.73 6.82
C PRO A 286 -7.06 0.63 6.15
N VAL A 287 -7.76 -0.30 5.52
CA VAL A 287 -7.16 -1.36 4.72
C VAL A 287 -7.65 -1.30 3.29
N GLY A 288 -6.72 -1.26 2.34
CA GLY A 288 -7.04 -1.27 0.92
C GLY A 288 -6.39 -2.42 0.18
N GLY A 289 -7.08 -2.96 -0.83
CA GLY A 289 -6.50 -4.03 -1.65
C GLY A 289 -5.26 -3.58 -2.41
N ILE A 290 -5.18 -2.32 -2.86
CA ILE A 290 -3.96 -1.73 -3.44
C ILE A 290 -3.34 -0.72 -2.49
N VAL A 291 -4.11 0.29 -2.05
CA VAL A 291 -3.63 1.41 -1.24
C VAL A 291 -4.38 1.49 0.09
N GLY A 292 -3.67 1.49 1.22
CA GLY A 292 -4.30 1.67 2.53
C GLY A 292 -4.90 3.05 2.70
N PHE A 293 -4.07 4.08 2.53
CA PHE A 293 -4.45 5.47 2.68
C PHE A 293 -3.96 6.33 1.51
N CYS A 294 -4.88 7.02 0.84
CA CYS A 294 -4.55 8.02 -0.17
C CYS A 294 -4.69 9.44 0.38
N ASN A 295 -3.58 10.18 0.40
CA ASN A 295 -3.59 11.62 0.62
C ASN A 295 -4.20 12.37 -0.58
N TYR A 296 -4.45 13.66 -0.37
CA TYR A 296 -5.12 14.53 -1.32
C TYR A 296 -4.36 14.75 -2.65
N GLY A 297 -5.07 15.25 -3.66
CA GLY A 297 -4.59 15.45 -5.02
C GLY A 297 -5.01 14.33 -5.97
N ASP A 298 -5.01 14.60 -7.26
CA ASP A 298 -5.56 13.70 -8.28
C ASP A 298 -4.84 12.34 -8.32
N LYS A 299 -5.61 11.25 -8.29
CA LYS A 299 -5.06 9.90 -8.40
C LYS A 299 -5.77 9.16 -9.52
N SER A 300 -5.00 8.44 -10.33
CA SER A 300 -5.51 7.58 -11.39
C SER A 300 -5.04 6.15 -11.15
N PHE A 301 -5.97 5.20 -11.19
CA PHE A 301 -5.72 3.77 -11.14
C PHE A 301 -6.15 3.19 -12.48
N THR A 302 -5.23 2.57 -13.19
CA THR A 302 -5.50 2.00 -14.52
C THR A 302 -5.13 0.52 -14.54
N GLU A 303 -5.99 -0.34 -15.07
CA GLU A 303 -5.70 -1.79 -15.21
C GLU A 303 -5.27 -2.45 -13.89
N CYS A 304 -5.76 -1.95 -12.74
CA CYS A 304 -5.42 -2.51 -11.43
C CYS A 304 -6.36 -3.67 -11.08
N VAL A 305 -5.80 -4.72 -10.47
CA VAL A 305 -6.54 -5.97 -10.18
C VAL A 305 -6.47 -6.29 -8.69
N VAL A 306 -7.61 -6.60 -8.09
CA VAL A 306 -7.70 -7.19 -6.76
C VAL A 306 -8.53 -8.45 -6.81
N LYS A 307 -7.91 -9.61 -6.60
CA LYS A 307 -8.53 -10.91 -6.90
C LYS A 307 -8.29 -11.96 -5.83
N ASN A 308 -9.33 -12.69 -5.42
CA ASN A 308 -9.20 -13.76 -4.42
C ASN A 308 -8.52 -13.27 -3.13
N THR A 309 -8.90 -12.07 -2.69
CA THR A 309 -8.22 -11.38 -1.59
C THR A 309 -9.15 -11.29 -0.38
N VAL A 310 -8.60 -11.40 0.82
CA VAL A 310 -9.32 -11.10 2.07
C VAL A 310 -8.75 -9.81 2.66
N ILE A 311 -9.63 -8.86 2.95
CA ILE A 311 -9.29 -7.59 3.61
C ILE A 311 -9.95 -7.59 4.99
N LYS A 312 -9.13 -7.63 6.05
CA LYS A 312 -9.58 -7.61 7.45
C LYS A 312 -9.35 -6.24 8.08
N ALA A 313 -10.42 -5.58 8.51
CA ALA A 313 -10.31 -4.25 9.10
C ALA A 313 -11.32 -4.04 10.24
N LYS A 314 -11.01 -3.14 11.17
CA LYS A 314 -11.98 -2.72 12.19
C LYS A 314 -12.94 -1.64 11.71
N THR A 315 -12.45 -0.66 10.93
CA THR A 315 -13.26 0.50 10.55
C THR A 315 -13.43 0.64 9.05
N ALA A 316 -12.33 0.79 8.30
CA ALA A 316 -12.37 1.16 6.89
C ALA A 316 -11.72 0.09 6.01
N ALA A 317 -12.47 -0.39 5.02
CA ALA A 317 -12.00 -1.40 4.08
C ALA A 317 -12.41 -1.04 2.64
N GLY A 318 -11.48 -1.04 1.70
CA GLY A 318 -11.78 -0.77 0.30
C GLY A 318 -11.06 -1.71 -0.65
N GLY A 319 -11.73 -2.10 -1.73
CA GLY A 319 -11.14 -3.05 -2.67
C GLY A 319 -9.90 -2.50 -3.37
N VAL A 320 -9.86 -1.21 -3.73
CA VAL A 320 -8.61 -0.58 -4.21
C VAL A 320 -8.01 0.33 -3.15
N ILE A 321 -8.79 1.29 -2.63
CA ILE A 321 -8.34 2.28 -1.65
C ILE A 321 -9.07 2.10 -0.32
N GLY A 322 -8.36 1.90 0.78
CA GLY A 322 -8.93 1.78 2.11
C GLY A 322 -9.61 3.08 2.56
N SER A 323 -8.86 4.18 2.57
CA SER A 323 -9.42 5.51 2.87
C SER A 323 -8.75 6.64 2.09
N THR A 324 -9.50 7.71 1.84
CA THR A 324 -9.07 8.89 1.08
C THR A 324 -9.13 10.16 1.93
N MET A 325 -8.16 11.07 1.78
CA MET A 325 -8.20 12.42 2.35
C MET A 325 -8.66 13.44 1.31
N SER A 326 -9.49 14.40 1.72
CA SER A 326 -10.02 15.47 0.85
C SER A 326 -9.09 16.69 0.76
N ASN A 327 -8.93 17.26 -0.44
CA ASN A 327 -8.22 18.54 -0.66
C ASN A 327 -9.08 19.80 -0.36
N GLY A 328 -10.22 19.62 0.31
CA GLY A 328 -11.11 20.73 0.66
C GLY A 328 -11.64 21.48 -0.57
N ALA A 329 -11.41 22.79 -0.64
CA ALA A 329 -11.99 23.64 -1.68
C ALA A 329 -11.35 23.44 -3.08
N ALA A 330 -10.09 23.01 -3.14
CA ALA A 330 -9.36 22.83 -4.40
C ALA A 330 -9.95 21.70 -5.27
N GLY A 331 -10.66 20.75 -4.63
CA GLY A 331 -11.13 19.54 -5.28
C GLY A 331 -10.02 18.58 -5.66
N GLN A 332 -10.42 17.38 -6.08
CA GLN A 332 -9.53 16.34 -6.59
C GLN A 332 -10.34 15.25 -7.30
N THR A 333 -9.70 14.46 -8.16
CA THR A 333 -10.32 13.32 -8.81
C THR A 333 -9.59 12.02 -8.47
N PHE A 334 -10.36 11.00 -8.08
CA PHE A 334 -9.91 9.61 -8.06
C PHE A 334 -10.49 8.91 -9.29
N LYS A 335 -9.67 8.71 -10.32
CA LYS A 335 -10.05 8.02 -11.56
C LYS A 335 -9.67 6.55 -11.44
N PHE A 336 -10.59 5.66 -11.81
CA PHE A 336 -10.37 4.25 -12.02
C PHE A 336 -10.74 3.91 -13.46
N GLU A 337 -9.83 3.25 -14.16
CA GLU A 337 -9.97 2.86 -15.56
C GLU A 337 -9.57 1.40 -15.70
N ASP A 338 -10.42 0.57 -16.30
CA ASP A 338 -10.14 -0.85 -16.55
C ASP A 338 -9.72 -1.65 -15.30
N CYS A 339 -10.17 -1.23 -14.12
CA CYS A 339 -9.81 -1.91 -12.87
C CYS A 339 -10.77 -3.06 -12.59
N GLU A 340 -10.23 -4.19 -12.11
CA GLU A 340 -10.99 -5.39 -11.76
C GLU A 340 -10.90 -5.69 -10.27
N ILE A 341 -12.06 -5.95 -9.67
CA ILE A 341 -12.18 -6.54 -8.33
C ILE A 341 -13.02 -7.82 -8.45
N SER A 342 -12.46 -8.97 -8.08
CA SER A 342 -13.16 -10.24 -8.12
C SER A 342 -12.84 -11.12 -6.91
N HIS A 343 -13.83 -11.83 -6.36
CA HIS A 343 -13.66 -12.73 -5.20
C HIS A 343 -13.00 -12.05 -3.99
N LEU A 344 -13.45 -10.84 -3.66
CA LEU A 344 -12.95 -10.06 -2.52
C LEU A 344 -13.82 -10.32 -1.29
N THR A 345 -13.21 -10.65 -0.17
CA THR A 345 -13.92 -10.78 1.11
C THR A 345 -13.47 -9.70 2.07
N PHE A 346 -14.40 -8.92 2.60
CA PHE A 346 -14.17 -8.04 3.73
C PHE A 346 -14.49 -8.77 5.03
N GLU A 347 -13.59 -8.78 6.00
CA GLU A 347 -13.81 -9.40 7.32
C GLU A 347 -13.52 -8.41 8.45
N SER A 348 -14.24 -8.56 9.56
CA SER A 348 -13.87 -7.86 10.80
C SER A 348 -12.74 -8.62 11.50
N VAL A 349 -11.87 -7.89 12.19
CA VAL A 349 -10.75 -8.47 12.96
C VAL A 349 -11.23 -9.17 14.24
N ASP A 350 -12.35 -8.73 14.81
CA ASP A 350 -12.82 -9.15 16.15
C ASP A 350 -14.30 -9.59 16.15
N ASP A 351 -14.78 -10.12 15.02
CA ASP A 351 -16.20 -10.41 14.76
C ASP A 351 -17.12 -9.18 14.94
N GLY A 352 -16.53 -7.98 15.03
CA GLY A 352 -17.20 -6.70 15.15
C GLY A 352 -17.78 -6.20 13.83
N LYS A 353 -18.13 -4.91 13.81
CA LYS A 353 -18.69 -4.27 12.62
C LYS A 353 -17.60 -3.65 11.76
N ILE A 354 -17.71 -3.78 10.44
CA ILE A 354 -16.98 -2.90 9.52
C ILE A 354 -17.90 -1.71 9.20
N THR A 355 -17.57 -0.56 9.77
CA THR A 355 -18.42 0.64 9.67
C THR A 355 -18.28 1.38 8.34
N LYS A 356 -17.22 1.14 7.56
CA LYS A 356 -16.98 1.76 6.26
C LYS A 356 -16.34 0.80 5.27
N SER A 357 -17.15 0.05 4.52
CA SER A 357 -16.69 -0.80 3.43
C SER A 357 -17.18 -0.31 2.06
N GLY A 358 -16.32 -0.40 1.03
CA GLY A 358 -16.67 0.01 -0.32
C GLY A 358 -15.94 -0.77 -1.40
N GLY A 359 -16.58 -0.92 -2.56
CA GLY A 359 -16.06 -1.69 -3.69
C GLY A 359 -14.67 -1.20 -4.11
N PHE A 360 -14.57 0.02 -4.65
CA PHE A 360 -13.29 0.63 -5.03
C PHE A 360 -12.66 1.43 -3.89
N VAL A 361 -13.46 2.23 -3.18
CA VAL A 361 -12.99 3.12 -2.09
C VAL A 361 -13.78 2.82 -0.82
N GLY A 362 -13.09 2.53 0.28
CA GLY A 362 -13.70 2.16 1.55
C GLY A 362 -14.29 3.34 2.31
N ALA A 363 -13.43 4.30 2.67
CA ALA A 363 -13.80 5.41 3.53
C ALA A 363 -13.27 6.77 3.08
N LYS A 364 -13.91 7.80 3.64
CA LYS A 364 -13.44 9.19 3.61
C LYS A 364 -12.82 9.50 4.95
N TYR A 365 -11.60 10.01 4.94
CA TYR A 365 -10.89 10.46 6.12
C TYR A 365 -11.12 11.96 6.32
N TRP A 366 -11.82 12.30 7.40
CA TRP A 366 -12.06 13.68 7.89
C TRP A 366 -12.83 14.62 6.92
N ARG A 367 -13.87 15.31 7.42
CA ARG A 367 -14.60 16.43 6.76
C ARG A 367 -15.13 16.21 5.34
N GLY A 368 -15.56 15.01 4.96
CA GLY A 368 -16.30 14.78 3.71
C GLY A 368 -15.55 15.12 2.41
N LEU A 369 -16.05 14.59 1.30
CA LEU A 369 -15.51 14.86 -0.03
C LEU A 369 -16.05 16.19 -0.57
N LYS A 370 -15.60 17.31 -0.02
CA LYS A 370 -15.81 18.59 -0.71
C LYS A 370 -15.03 18.56 -2.02
N ASN A 371 -15.74 18.80 -3.12
CA ASN A 371 -15.18 18.91 -4.48
C ASN A 371 -14.34 17.70 -4.93
N THR A 372 -14.58 16.50 -4.39
CA THR A 372 -13.88 15.28 -4.85
C THR A 372 -14.76 14.46 -5.78
N ALA A 373 -14.25 14.16 -6.97
CA ALA A 373 -14.86 13.25 -7.92
C ALA A 373 -14.28 11.83 -7.78
N ILE A 374 -15.13 10.82 -7.90
CA ILE A 374 -14.71 9.44 -8.14
C ILE A 374 -15.25 9.05 -9.51
N GLU A 375 -14.34 8.73 -10.43
CA GLU A 375 -14.67 8.39 -11.80
C GLU A 375 -14.36 6.91 -12.02
N LEU A 376 -15.34 6.14 -12.48
CA LEU A 376 -15.18 4.74 -12.84
C LEU A 376 -15.41 4.60 -14.34
N ASN A 377 -14.38 4.20 -15.09
CA ASN A 377 -14.46 3.92 -16.51
C ASN A 377 -14.10 2.44 -16.73
N GLU A 378 -14.99 1.67 -17.36
CA GLU A 378 -14.74 0.26 -17.73
C GLU A 378 -14.26 -0.64 -16.56
N CYS A 379 -14.61 -0.27 -15.32
CA CYS A 379 -14.23 -1.00 -14.12
C CYS A 379 -15.24 -2.11 -13.78
N THR A 380 -14.75 -3.22 -13.22
CA THR A 380 -15.58 -4.35 -12.78
C THR A 380 -15.37 -4.65 -11.29
N ALA A 381 -16.47 -4.99 -10.61
CA ALA A 381 -16.45 -5.39 -9.20
C ALA A 381 -17.50 -6.49 -8.98
N GLN A 382 -17.04 -7.72 -8.77
CA GLN A 382 -17.89 -8.91 -8.65
C GLN A 382 -17.45 -9.83 -7.51
N ASP A 383 -18.36 -10.68 -7.05
CA ASP A 383 -18.11 -11.66 -5.99
C ASP A 383 -17.48 -11.06 -4.72
N ILE A 384 -18.02 -9.90 -4.31
CA ILE A 384 -17.64 -9.23 -3.06
C ILE A 384 -18.50 -9.77 -1.92
N MET A 385 -17.85 -10.27 -0.88
CA MET A 385 -18.48 -10.75 0.35
C MET A 385 -18.10 -9.86 1.53
N VAL A 386 -18.99 -9.75 2.52
CA VAL A 386 -18.72 -9.08 3.80
C VAL A 386 -19.07 -10.07 4.91
N ASN A 387 -18.06 -10.48 5.68
CA ASN A 387 -18.19 -11.36 6.84
C ASN A 387 -17.90 -10.54 8.12
N ALA A 388 -18.94 -9.89 8.65
CA ALA A 388 -18.86 -9.02 9.81
C ALA A 388 -20.21 -8.95 10.54
N ALA A 389 -20.23 -8.44 11.77
CA ALA A 389 -21.45 -8.36 12.59
C ALA A 389 -22.61 -7.62 11.90
N GLU A 390 -23.84 -7.96 12.31
CA GLU A 390 -25.06 -7.32 11.84
C GLU A 390 -25.02 -5.79 12.00
N GLY A 391 -25.40 -5.06 10.95
CA GLY A 391 -25.26 -3.60 10.89
C GLY A 391 -23.89 -3.10 10.39
N SER A 392 -23.02 -3.99 9.94
CA SER A 392 -21.87 -3.60 9.11
C SER A 392 -22.33 -2.97 7.81
N THR A 393 -21.53 -2.01 7.31
CA THR A 393 -21.76 -1.49 5.97
C THR A 393 -21.46 -2.60 4.97
N VAL A 394 -22.44 -2.86 4.10
CA VAL A 394 -22.26 -3.75 2.95
C VAL A 394 -22.18 -2.84 1.72
N PRO A 395 -21.22 -3.06 0.80
CA PRO A 395 -21.22 -2.35 -0.48
C PRO A 395 -22.57 -2.59 -1.16
N ARG A 396 -23.42 -1.58 -1.25
CA ARG A 396 -24.77 -1.75 -1.82
C ARG A 396 -24.64 -1.99 -3.32
N ARG A 397 -25.27 -3.06 -3.83
CA ARG A 397 -25.62 -3.15 -5.26
C ARG A 397 -26.55 -1.98 -5.58
N SER A 398 -26.10 -0.99 -6.34
CA SER A 398 -26.96 0.11 -6.77
C SER A 398 -27.94 -0.39 -7.84
N ARG A 399 -29.23 -0.07 -7.65
CA ARG A 399 -30.32 -0.29 -8.61
C ARG A 399 -30.30 0.89 -9.58
N MET A 400 -30.05 0.67 -10.88
CA MET A 400 -30.00 1.75 -11.87
C MET A 400 -31.36 2.46 -12.03
N GLY A 401 -31.36 3.79 -11.92
CA GLY A 401 -32.39 4.65 -12.49
C GLY A 401 -32.07 4.89 -13.95
N THR A 402 -33.03 4.62 -14.83
CA THR A 402 -32.96 4.92 -16.26
C THR A 402 -32.74 6.43 -16.47
N ALA A 403 -31.68 6.82 -17.16
CA ALA A 403 -31.63 8.13 -17.78
C ALA A 403 -32.72 8.18 -18.86
N SER A 404 -33.75 8.99 -18.64
CA SER A 404 -34.75 9.31 -19.65
C SER A 404 -34.06 9.93 -20.86
N SER A 405 -34.27 9.34 -22.03
CA SER A 405 -33.87 9.89 -23.33
C SER A 405 -34.34 11.35 -23.48
N PRO A 406 -33.55 12.26 -24.09
CA PRO A 406 -34.08 13.55 -24.49
C PRO A 406 -35.15 13.33 -25.56
N SER A 407 -36.37 13.82 -25.29
CA SER A 407 -37.42 13.89 -26.28
C SER A 407 -36.93 14.69 -27.48
N ARG A 408 -36.87 14.03 -28.66
CA ARG A 408 -36.88 14.75 -29.93
C ARG A 408 -38.23 15.44 -30.07
N THR A 409 -38.19 16.76 -30.22
CA THR A 409 -39.15 17.52 -31.04
C THR A 409 -38.36 18.34 -32.01
#